data_AF-A0A9X4KL31-F1
#
_entry.id   AF-A0A9X4KL31-F1
#
_cell.length_a   1.000
_cell.length_b   1.000
_cell.length_c   1.000
_cell.angle_alpha   90.00
_cell.angle_beta   90.00
_cell.angle_gamma   90.00
#
_symmetry.space_group_name_H-M   'P 1'
#
loop_
_entity.id
_entity.type
_entity.pdbx_description
1 polymer ?
#
loop_
_entity_poly.entity_id
_entity_poly.type
_entity_poly.pdbx_seq_one_letter_code
_entity_poly.pdbx_strand_id
1 'polypeptide(L)'
;MMSDEPLSSSDLDPKTIDWSSLLNGPFEYSKAAKFARIGHVDRRQDAEELRWLLEGVRRELGFYDAIYPDAPFERELAAAFARQVDTLDRRAAAFIEQPAACTWDAYLTLKYEIRKLYKQLGGIVSGSDWQTPGKQSHAGRQTITDEAGFAQEEEGTYQRCYGSAAVKDYEDAAMRAFYGIPERLKNQSSLFLTTSGMKALELAIAAYRLFSAERLPCIVQSGFYGEGVELARTLLDDVRQAGPDEIYDMLEASRPVGCIIVDPGQCWPIKPPVDLRRLFDCLRRHRPYGQELLFVIVDRTLTSIANPMFERYADSLPAHVVLVSVESGIKYLQYGFDLANVGYLVASGQPMAEATHRSRWIDLLSIIDAGASPLDVRQLPAPDLATVAARLGRLNRNAHWMNAFFTIPSKPRPDQGL
;
A
#
# COMPACT_ATOMS: atom_id res chain seq x y z
N MET A 1 -24.74 -34.16 -9.87
CA MET A 1 -25.10 -33.16 -8.83
C MET A 1 -23.94 -33.08 -7.86
N MET A 2 -23.21 -31.97 -7.84
CA MET A 2 -22.23 -31.72 -6.77
C MET A 2 -23.01 -31.25 -5.54
N SER A 3 -22.71 -31.80 -4.36
CA SER A 3 -23.38 -31.43 -3.11
C SER A 3 -23.04 -29.99 -2.72
N ASP A 4 -24.06 -29.20 -2.37
CA ASP A 4 -23.96 -27.81 -1.91
C ASP A 4 -23.47 -27.67 -0.45
N GLU A 5 -22.63 -28.58 0.05
CA GLU A 5 -22.07 -28.41 1.41
C GLU A 5 -21.13 -27.20 1.39
N PRO A 6 -21.29 -26.13 2.20
CA PRO A 6 -20.42 -24.95 2.19
C PRO A 6 -18.93 -25.29 2.41
N LEU A 7 -18.02 -24.60 1.71
CA LEU A 7 -16.57 -24.79 1.91
C LEU A 7 -16.28 -24.34 3.33
N SER A 8 -15.75 -25.22 4.15
CA SER A 8 -15.28 -24.85 5.48
C SER A 8 -14.00 -24.01 5.37
N SER A 9 -13.68 -23.22 6.40
CA SER A 9 -12.38 -22.54 6.48
C SER A 9 -11.21 -23.55 6.43
N SER A 10 -11.41 -24.77 6.94
CA SER A 10 -10.47 -25.88 6.84
C SER A 10 -10.28 -26.42 5.43
N ASP A 11 -11.26 -26.26 4.52
CA ASP A 11 -11.11 -26.69 3.13
C ASP A 11 -10.11 -25.86 2.33
N LEU A 12 -9.82 -24.66 2.83
CA LEU A 12 -8.85 -23.72 2.30
C LEU A 12 -7.52 -23.78 3.06
N ASP A 13 -7.40 -24.59 4.14
CA ASP A 13 -6.18 -24.74 4.92
C ASP A 13 -5.14 -25.59 4.15
N PRO A 14 -3.98 -25.01 3.78
CA PRO A 14 -2.91 -25.71 3.07
C PRO A 14 -2.41 -26.99 3.76
N LYS A 15 -2.48 -27.05 5.09
CA LYS A 15 -2.02 -28.20 5.89
C LYS A 15 -2.87 -29.45 5.70
N THR A 16 -4.05 -29.30 5.11
CA THR A 16 -4.99 -30.40 4.87
C THR A 16 -4.79 -31.05 3.49
N ILE A 17 -3.91 -30.51 2.64
CA ILE A 17 -3.65 -31.04 1.29
C ILE A 17 -2.43 -31.96 1.32
N ASP A 18 -2.66 -33.27 1.18
CA ASP A 18 -1.59 -34.24 0.96
C ASP A 18 -1.18 -34.28 -0.52
N TRP A 19 -0.20 -33.45 -0.86
CA TRP A 19 0.40 -33.41 -2.19
C TRP A 19 1.11 -34.70 -2.60
N SER A 20 1.61 -35.47 -1.63
CA SER A 20 2.32 -36.72 -1.93
C SER A 20 1.37 -37.77 -2.52
N SER A 21 0.12 -37.83 -2.01
CA SER A 21 -0.95 -38.67 -2.58
C SER A 21 -1.40 -38.20 -3.96
N LEU A 22 -1.35 -36.90 -4.23
CA LEU A 22 -1.75 -36.30 -5.52
C LEU A 22 -0.72 -36.57 -6.61
N LEU A 23 0.57 -36.57 -6.27
CA LEU A 23 1.66 -36.78 -7.24
C LEU A 23 2.05 -38.25 -7.41
N ASN A 24 1.86 -39.09 -6.40
CA ASN A 24 2.33 -40.48 -6.39
C ASN A 24 1.22 -41.54 -6.33
N GLY A 25 -0.05 -41.13 -6.26
CA GLY A 25 -1.20 -42.02 -6.20
C GLY A 25 -2.23 -41.71 -7.30
N PRO A 26 -3.23 -42.59 -7.49
CA PRO A 26 -4.35 -42.30 -8.37
C PRO A 26 -5.13 -41.09 -7.84
N PHE A 27 -5.36 -40.11 -8.70
CA PHE A 27 -6.06 -38.88 -8.34
C PHE A 27 -7.55 -39.17 -8.06
N GLU A 28 -7.95 -39.05 -6.80
CA GLU A 28 -9.33 -39.35 -6.37
C GLU A 28 -10.33 -38.30 -6.86
N TYR A 29 -11.51 -38.76 -7.31
CA TYR A 29 -12.58 -37.90 -7.82
C TYR A 29 -13.08 -36.85 -6.79
N SER A 30 -13.10 -37.21 -5.50
CA SER A 30 -13.48 -36.30 -4.40
C SER A 30 -12.52 -35.11 -4.28
N LYS A 31 -11.21 -35.34 -4.48
CA LYS A 31 -10.18 -34.28 -4.49
C LYS A 31 -10.33 -33.39 -5.72
N ALA A 32 -10.62 -33.97 -6.89
CA ALA A 32 -10.93 -33.25 -8.12
C ALA A 32 -12.08 -32.25 -7.94
N ALA A 33 -13.17 -32.73 -7.32
CA ALA A 33 -14.37 -31.96 -7.05
C ALA A 33 -14.09 -30.77 -6.12
N LYS A 34 -13.26 -30.96 -5.08
CA LYS A 34 -12.86 -29.91 -4.15
C LYS A 34 -12.04 -28.80 -4.84
N PHE A 35 -11.03 -29.15 -5.64
CA PHE A 35 -10.25 -28.15 -6.38
C PHE A 35 -11.08 -27.40 -7.42
N ALA A 36 -11.97 -28.09 -8.14
CA ALA A 36 -12.89 -27.45 -9.08
C ALA A 36 -13.78 -26.41 -8.38
N ARG A 37 -14.24 -26.73 -7.17
CA ARG A 37 -15.04 -25.83 -6.35
C ARG A 37 -14.27 -24.62 -5.84
N ILE A 38 -13.04 -24.79 -5.36
CA ILE A 38 -12.19 -23.65 -4.98
C ILE A 38 -11.94 -22.76 -6.20
N GLY A 39 -11.62 -23.36 -7.35
CA GLY A 39 -11.49 -22.63 -8.61
C GLY A 39 -12.74 -21.83 -8.96
N HIS A 40 -13.95 -22.37 -8.75
CA HIS A 40 -15.19 -21.64 -8.98
C HIS A 40 -15.36 -20.43 -8.04
N VAL A 41 -15.03 -20.58 -6.75
CA VAL A 41 -15.09 -19.47 -5.77
C VAL A 41 -14.12 -18.36 -6.14
N ASP A 42 -12.87 -18.73 -6.43
CA ASP A 42 -11.82 -17.80 -6.86
C ASP A 42 -12.25 -16.99 -8.10
N ARG A 43 -12.84 -17.65 -9.11
CA ARG A 43 -13.31 -16.99 -10.34
C ARG A 43 -14.47 -16.02 -10.08
N ARG A 44 -15.36 -16.35 -9.15
CA ARG A 44 -16.44 -15.43 -8.75
C ARG A 44 -15.86 -14.18 -8.07
N GLN A 45 -14.89 -14.36 -7.17
CA GLN A 45 -14.19 -13.24 -6.52
C GLN A 45 -13.43 -12.38 -7.54
N ASP A 46 -12.80 -13.01 -8.53
CA ASP A 46 -12.13 -12.30 -9.64
C ASP A 46 -13.13 -11.44 -10.43
N ALA A 47 -14.33 -11.95 -10.72
CA ALA A 47 -15.39 -11.20 -11.38
C ALA A 47 -15.95 -10.05 -10.53
N GLU A 48 -16.13 -10.27 -9.23
CA GLU A 48 -16.55 -9.25 -8.26
C GLU A 48 -15.51 -8.12 -8.16
N GLU A 49 -14.21 -8.46 -8.11
CA GLU A 49 -13.12 -7.47 -8.13
C GLU A 49 -13.18 -6.60 -9.39
N LEU A 50 -13.34 -7.22 -10.58
CA LEU A 50 -13.45 -6.49 -11.85
C LEU A 50 -14.60 -5.46 -11.86
N ARG A 51 -15.76 -5.81 -11.28
CA ARG A 51 -16.89 -4.87 -11.17
C ARG A 51 -16.60 -3.74 -10.21
N TRP A 52 -16.04 -4.05 -9.04
CA TRP A 52 -15.63 -3.04 -8.06
C TRP A 52 -14.63 -2.03 -8.66
N LEU A 53 -13.68 -2.50 -9.48
CA LEU A 53 -12.75 -1.62 -10.20
C LEU A 53 -13.46 -0.74 -11.22
N LEU A 54 -14.43 -1.27 -11.97
CA LEU A 54 -15.24 -0.49 -12.92
C LEU A 54 -16.10 0.56 -12.22
N GLU A 55 -16.62 0.29 -11.03
CA GLU A 55 -17.30 1.29 -10.21
C GLU A 55 -16.38 2.45 -9.82
N GLY A 56 -15.10 2.17 -9.56
CA GLY A 56 -14.11 3.23 -9.36
C GLY A 56 -13.93 4.10 -10.60
N VAL A 57 -13.82 3.51 -11.79
CA VAL A 57 -13.78 4.29 -13.06
C VAL A 57 -15.04 5.14 -13.25
N ARG A 58 -16.23 4.60 -12.91
CA ARG A 58 -17.50 5.35 -12.98
C ARG A 58 -17.52 6.55 -12.05
N ARG A 59 -16.98 6.43 -10.84
CA ARG A 59 -16.88 7.55 -9.89
C ARG A 59 -15.99 8.66 -10.44
N GLU A 60 -14.83 8.33 -10.97
CA GLU A 60 -13.95 9.32 -11.62
C GLU A 60 -14.60 9.94 -12.86
N LEU A 61 -15.37 9.17 -13.63
CA LEU A 61 -16.09 9.70 -14.79
C LEU A 61 -17.20 10.67 -14.37
N GLY A 62 -17.94 10.34 -13.31
CA GLY A 62 -18.95 11.25 -12.74
C GLY A 62 -18.33 12.54 -12.19
N PHE A 63 -17.12 12.45 -11.63
CA PHE A 63 -16.36 13.64 -11.23
C PHE A 63 -15.97 14.49 -12.46
N TYR A 64 -15.46 13.85 -13.51
CA TYR A 64 -15.13 14.54 -14.77
C TYR A 64 -16.36 15.23 -15.38
N ASP A 65 -17.50 14.55 -15.47
CA ASP A 65 -18.77 15.13 -15.96
C ASP A 65 -19.23 16.34 -15.13
N ALA A 66 -19.04 16.28 -13.80
CA ALA A 66 -19.43 17.35 -12.90
C ALA A 66 -18.57 18.63 -13.06
N ILE A 67 -17.30 18.48 -13.48
CA ILE A 67 -16.43 19.63 -13.76
C ILE A 67 -16.76 20.28 -15.11
N TYR A 68 -17.23 19.50 -16.09
CA TYR A 68 -17.50 19.96 -17.47
C TYR A 68 -18.96 19.80 -17.91
N PRO A 69 -19.95 20.36 -17.18
CA PRO A 69 -21.36 20.12 -17.48
C PRO A 69 -21.78 20.66 -18.85
N ASP A 70 -21.16 21.77 -19.30
CA ASP A 70 -21.60 22.52 -20.49
C ASP A 70 -20.58 22.49 -21.66
N ALA A 71 -19.46 21.78 -21.52
CA ALA A 71 -18.38 21.80 -22.51
C ALA A 71 -18.55 20.66 -23.55
N PRO A 72 -18.78 20.97 -24.85
CA PRO A 72 -19.18 19.94 -25.83
C PRO A 72 -18.14 18.84 -26.06
N PHE A 73 -16.85 19.20 -26.13
CA PHE A 73 -15.77 18.23 -26.38
C PHE A 73 -15.60 17.27 -25.20
N GLU A 74 -15.60 17.80 -23.98
CA GLU A 74 -15.48 17.04 -22.74
C GLU A 74 -16.67 16.10 -22.56
N ARG A 75 -17.88 16.52 -22.92
CA ARG A 75 -19.07 15.64 -22.94
C ARG A 75 -18.94 14.50 -23.95
N GLU A 76 -18.41 14.75 -25.14
CA GLU A 76 -18.14 13.69 -26.13
C GLU A 76 -17.10 12.70 -25.63
N LEU A 77 -16.04 13.20 -24.98
CA LEU A 77 -14.98 12.40 -24.39
C LEU A 77 -15.50 11.56 -23.21
N ALA A 78 -16.29 12.15 -22.31
CA ALA A 78 -16.94 11.43 -21.22
C ALA A 78 -17.89 10.34 -21.74
N ALA A 79 -18.68 10.64 -22.78
CA ALA A 79 -19.54 9.65 -23.42
C ALA A 79 -18.72 8.51 -24.07
N ALA A 80 -17.52 8.78 -24.60
CA ALA A 80 -16.63 7.74 -25.10
C ALA A 80 -16.12 6.83 -23.98
N PHE A 81 -15.71 7.39 -22.84
CA PHE A 81 -15.34 6.62 -21.66
C PHE A 81 -16.51 5.80 -21.12
N ALA A 82 -17.70 6.38 -21.01
CA ALA A 82 -18.91 5.69 -20.56
C ALA A 82 -19.21 4.45 -21.41
N ARG A 83 -19.19 4.58 -22.74
CA ARG A 83 -19.40 3.43 -23.66
C ARG A 83 -18.37 2.32 -23.45
N GLN A 84 -17.12 2.68 -23.20
CA GLN A 84 -16.08 1.69 -22.93
C GLN A 84 -16.31 1.01 -21.57
N VAL A 85 -16.61 1.77 -20.52
CA VAL A 85 -16.97 1.23 -19.20
C VAL A 85 -18.14 0.26 -19.29
N ASP A 86 -19.23 0.62 -19.99
CA ASP A 86 -20.41 -0.25 -20.16
C ASP A 86 -20.10 -1.53 -20.94
N THR A 87 -19.16 -1.46 -21.88
CA THR A 87 -18.70 -2.64 -22.62
C THR A 87 -17.91 -3.59 -21.73
N LEU A 88 -17.02 -3.06 -20.88
CA LEU A 88 -16.27 -3.87 -19.92
C LEU A 88 -17.16 -4.42 -18.80
N ASP A 89 -18.13 -3.65 -18.34
CA ASP A 89 -19.06 -4.04 -17.27
C ASP A 89 -19.99 -5.17 -17.72
N ARG A 90 -20.48 -5.16 -18.96
CA ARG A 90 -21.23 -6.30 -19.51
C ARG A 90 -20.40 -7.57 -19.55
N ARG A 91 -19.10 -7.49 -19.86
CA ARG A 91 -18.18 -8.64 -19.82
C ARG A 91 -17.95 -9.12 -18.39
N ALA A 92 -17.76 -8.22 -17.45
CA ALA A 92 -17.61 -8.55 -16.03
C ALA A 92 -18.89 -9.18 -15.46
N ALA A 93 -20.07 -8.68 -15.83
CA ALA A 93 -21.36 -9.24 -15.43
C ALA A 93 -21.56 -10.67 -15.96
N ALA A 94 -21.19 -10.93 -17.22
CA ALA A 94 -21.22 -12.27 -17.80
C ALA A 94 -20.32 -13.26 -17.02
N PHE A 95 -19.19 -12.80 -16.46
CA PHE A 95 -18.35 -13.63 -15.60
C PHE A 95 -18.98 -13.95 -14.24
N ILE A 96 -19.83 -13.08 -13.70
CA ILE A 96 -20.59 -13.37 -12.48
C ILE A 96 -21.67 -14.42 -12.75
N GLU A 97 -22.39 -14.27 -13.87
CA GLU A 97 -23.42 -15.22 -14.29
C GLU A 97 -22.84 -16.59 -14.66
N GLN A 98 -21.65 -16.60 -15.28
CA GLN A 98 -20.93 -17.80 -15.67
C GLN A 98 -19.47 -17.77 -15.18
N PRO A 99 -19.20 -18.05 -13.89
CA PRO A 99 -17.84 -18.01 -13.32
C PRO A 99 -16.84 -18.90 -14.04
N ALA A 100 -17.30 -19.99 -14.66
CA ALA A 100 -16.46 -20.85 -15.47
C ALA A 100 -15.78 -20.13 -16.65
N ALA A 101 -16.41 -19.10 -17.22
CA ALA A 101 -15.89 -18.29 -18.32
C ALA A 101 -14.82 -17.27 -17.88
N CYS A 102 -14.77 -16.93 -16.59
CA CYS A 102 -13.73 -16.10 -15.99
C CYS A 102 -12.44 -16.92 -15.80
N THR A 103 -11.82 -17.33 -16.90
CA THR A 103 -10.49 -17.96 -16.85
C THR A 103 -9.44 -16.95 -16.40
N TRP A 104 -8.28 -17.42 -15.97
CA TRP A 104 -7.16 -16.55 -15.58
C TRP A 104 -6.82 -15.52 -16.67
N ASP A 105 -6.68 -15.98 -17.92
CA ASP A 105 -6.36 -15.11 -19.05
C ASP A 105 -7.48 -14.10 -19.36
N ALA A 106 -8.74 -14.54 -19.26
CA ALA A 106 -9.89 -13.67 -19.46
C ALA A 106 -9.98 -12.59 -18.36
N TYR A 107 -9.73 -12.95 -17.10
CA TYR A 107 -9.63 -12.03 -15.98
C TYR A 107 -8.51 -11.01 -16.19
N LEU A 108 -7.28 -11.46 -16.49
CA LEU A 108 -6.14 -10.57 -16.71
C LEU A 108 -6.34 -9.63 -17.90
N THR A 109 -6.94 -10.12 -18.98
CA THR A 109 -7.24 -9.32 -20.17
C THR A 109 -8.20 -8.20 -19.83
N LEU A 110 -9.32 -8.53 -19.17
CA LEU A 110 -10.31 -7.53 -18.78
C LEU A 110 -9.75 -6.55 -17.74
N LYS A 111 -8.98 -7.03 -16.77
CA LYS A 111 -8.29 -6.21 -15.77
C LYS A 111 -7.31 -5.22 -16.42
N TYR A 112 -6.57 -5.65 -17.44
CA TYR A 112 -5.67 -4.77 -18.19
C TYR A 112 -6.43 -3.69 -18.99
N GLU A 113 -7.59 -4.03 -19.55
CA GLU A 113 -8.45 -3.04 -20.21
C GLU A 113 -8.99 -2.00 -19.22
N ILE A 114 -9.40 -2.43 -18.02
CA ILE A 114 -9.80 -1.53 -16.93
C ILE A 114 -8.62 -0.65 -16.48
N ARG A 115 -7.41 -1.21 -16.37
CA ARG A 115 -6.20 -0.45 -16.03
C ARG A 115 -5.95 0.69 -17.01
N LYS A 116 -6.13 0.46 -18.31
CA LYS A 116 -5.97 1.52 -19.32
C LYS A 116 -6.96 2.65 -19.09
N LEU A 117 -8.21 2.34 -18.74
CA LEU A 117 -9.22 3.35 -18.42
C LEU A 117 -8.83 4.21 -17.24
N TYR A 118 -8.40 3.60 -16.13
CA TYR A 118 -7.89 4.33 -14.96
C TYR A 118 -6.76 5.30 -15.34
N LYS A 119 -5.77 4.84 -16.11
CA LYS A 119 -4.65 5.69 -16.54
C LYS A 119 -5.09 6.86 -17.41
N GLN A 120 -5.94 6.59 -18.40
CA GLN A 120 -6.40 7.61 -19.33
C GLN A 120 -7.28 8.65 -18.65
N LEU A 121 -8.28 8.20 -17.89
CA LEU A 121 -9.21 9.08 -17.19
C LEU A 121 -8.51 9.86 -16.08
N GLY A 122 -7.70 9.20 -15.25
CA GLY A 122 -6.92 9.85 -14.20
C GLY A 122 -5.98 10.92 -14.77
N GLY A 123 -5.31 10.63 -15.89
CA GLY A 123 -4.46 11.60 -16.59
C GLY A 123 -5.23 12.83 -17.09
N ILE A 124 -6.42 12.65 -17.66
CA ILE A 124 -7.27 13.75 -18.12
C ILE A 124 -7.76 14.60 -16.95
N VAL A 125 -8.28 13.95 -15.90
CA VAL A 125 -8.80 14.63 -14.70
C VAL A 125 -7.70 15.41 -13.99
N SER A 126 -6.52 14.83 -13.87
CA SER A 126 -5.37 15.45 -13.18
C SER A 126 -4.58 16.45 -14.02
N GLY A 127 -4.87 16.58 -15.31
CA GLY A 127 -4.21 17.51 -16.24
C GLY A 127 -4.48 18.99 -15.93
N SER A 128 -4.80 19.28 -14.67
CA SER A 128 -5.10 20.59 -14.14
C SER A 128 -3.99 21.57 -14.46
N ASP A 129 -4.36 22.66 -15.15
CA ASP A 129 -3.44 23.76 -15.41
C ASP A 129 -3.33 24.58 -14.13
N TRP A 130 -2.14 24.59 -13.53
CA TRP A 130 -1.83 25.47 -12.42
C TRP A 130 -1.60 26.87 -12.97
N GLN A 131 -2.42 27.85 -12.57
CA GLN A 131 -2.24 29.23 -12.99
C GLN A 131 -0.77 29.66 -12.79
N THR A 132 -0.14 30.16 -13.85
CA THR A 132 1.15 30.84 -13.68
C THR A 132 0.91 32.10 -12.84
N PRO A 133 1.61 32.29 -11.71
CA PRO A 133 1.53 33.52 -10.92
C PRO A 133 2.09 34.67 -11.76
N GLY A 134 1.23 35.31 -12.55
CA GLY A 134 1.64 36.30 -13.55
C GLY A 134 0.53 36.81 -14.46
N LYS A 135 -0.57 36.06 -14.65
CA LYS A 135 -1.69 36.52 -15.51
C LYS A 135 -2.60 37.58 -14.88
N GLN A 136 -2.42 37.92 -13.60
CA GLN A 136 -3.11 39.05 -12.96
C GLN A 136 -2.39 40.42 -13.14
N SER A 137 -1.32 40.50 -13.92
CA SER A 137 -0.57 41.75 -14.10
C SER A 137 -0.60 42.26 -15.54
N HIS A 138 -1.73 42.84 -15.94
CA HIS A 138 -1.72 43.92 -16.91
C HIS A 138 -2.63 45.07 -16.45
N ALA A 139 -1.96 46.14 -16.03
CA ALA A 139 -2.53 47.44 -15.71
C ALA A 139 -3.66 47.83 -16.66
N GLY A 140 -4.89 47.89 -16.14
CA GLY A 140 -5.99 48.64 -16.73
C GLY A 140 -6.73 48.02 -17.92
N ARG A 141 -6.51 46.74 -18.27
CA ARG A 141 -7.38 46.02 -19.22
C ARG A 141 -8.01 44.80 -18.57
N GLN A 142 -9.22 44.98 -18.05
CA GLN A 142 -10.13 43.89 -17.73
C GLN A 142 -10.55 43.18 -19.02
N THR A 143 -9.87 42.09 -19.42
CA THR A 143 -10.42 41.09 -20.37
C THR A 143 -9.64 39.76 -20.41
N ILE A 144 -8.80 39.43 -19.43
CA ILE A 144 -8.41 38.03 -19.25
C ILE A 144 -9.42 37.47 -18.25
N THR A 145 -10.38 36.69 -18.74
CA THR A 145 -11.26 35.85 -17.91
C THR A 145 -10.40 35.24 -16.81
N ASP A 146 -10.83 35.35 -15.55
CA ASP A 146 -10.18 34.71 -14.41
C ASP A 146 -9.89 33.25 -14.80
N GLU A 147 -8.63 32.95 -15.08
CA GLU A 147 -8.24 31.64 -15.60
C GLU A 147 -8.24 30.66 -14.43
N ALA A 148 -9.39 30.36 -13.81
CA ALA A 148 -9.46 29.31 -12.79
C ALA A 148 -8.75 28.07 -13.37
N GLY A 149 -7.68 27.63 -12.70
CA GLY A 149 -6.88 26.52 -13.17
C GLY A 149 -7.80 25.35 -13.51
N PHE A 150 -7.62 24.75 -14.69
CA PHE A 150 -8.51 23.69 -15.17
C PHE A 150 -8.64 22.61 -14.10
N ALA A 151 -9.85 22.25 -13.65
CA ALA A 151 -10.06 21.27 -12.57
C ALA A 151 -9.23 21.50 -11.28
N GLN A 152 -8.83 22.74 -10.98
CA GLN A 152 -8.07 23.05 -9.76
C GLN A 152 -8.96 22.86 -8.53
N GLU A 153 -8.60 21.91 -7.66
CA GLU A 153 -9.36 21.57 -6.47
C GLU A 153 -9.09 22.49 -5.27
N GLU A 154 -7.88 23.06 -5.19
CA GLU A 154 -7.46 23.94 -4.10
C GLU A 154 -6.83 25.23 -4.63
N GLU A 155 -7.29 26.37 -4.13
CA GLU A 155 -6.73 27.69 -4.42
C GLU A 155 -5.62 28.05 -3.42
N GLY A 156 -4.59 28.75 -3.90
CA GLY A 156 -3.57 29.37 -3.03
C GLY A 156 -2.57 28.41 -2.35
N THR A 157 -2.54 27.12 -2.73
CA THR A 157 -1.63 26.11 -2.15
C THR A 157 -0.80 25.41 -3.23
N TYR A 158 0.52 25.58 -3.24
CA TYR A 158 1.37 24.93 -4.25
C TYR A 158 1.28 23.39 -4.16
N GLN A 159 1.08 22.67 -5.27
CA GLN A 159 0.86 21.21 -5.27
C GLN A 159 1.92 20.43 -4.49
N ARG A 160 3.21 20.77 -4.67
CA ARG A 160 4.33 20.16 -3.92
C ARG A 160 4.24 20.40 -2.41
N CYS A 161 3.56 21.47 -1.99
CA CYS A 161 3.28 21.81 -0.61
C CYS A 161 1.96 21.22 -0.09
N TYR A 162 1.63 20.00 -0.53
CA TYR A 162 0.42 19.30 -0.07
C TYR A 162 -0.88 20.05 -0.43
N GLY A 163 -0.90 20.66 -1.61
CA GLY A 163 -1.99 21.49 -2.15
C GLY A 163 -2.93 20.74 -3.08
N SER A 164 -3.42 19.56 -2.69
CA SER A 164 -4.40 18.79 -3.48
C SER A 164 -5.41 18.09 -2.58
N ALA A 165 -6.69 18.35 -2.83
CA ALA A 165 -7.78 17.73 -2.09
C ALA A 165 -7.85 16.23 -2.38
N ALA A 166 -7.66 15.81 -3.64
CA ALA A 166 -7.61 14.40 -4.04
C ALA A 166 -6.54 13.61 -3.29
N VAL A 167 -5.35 14.20 -3.10
CA VAL A 167 -4.28 13.58 -2.29
C VAL A 167 -4.76 13.41 -0.84
N LYS A 168 -5.25 14.48 -0.21
CA LYS A 168 -5.72 14.45 1.20
C LYS A 168 -6.87 13.48 1.43
N ASP A 169 -7.87 13.49 0.56
CA ASP A 169 -9.03 12.61 0.64
C ASP A 169 -8.64 11.14 0.49
N TYR A 170 -7.71 10.85 -0.44
CA TYR A 170 -7.20 9.51 -0.61
C TYR A 170 -6.36 9.07 0.60
N GLU A 171 -5.53 9.95 1.14
CA GLU A 171 -4.74 9.67 2.35
C GLU A 171 -5.63 9.33 3.54
N ASP A 172 -6.69 10.10 3.76
CA ASP A 172 -7.69 9.86 4.79
C ASP A 172 -8.39 8.50 4.59
N ALA A 173 -8.77 8.17 3.35
CA ALA A 173 -9.36 6.88 3.02
C ALA A 173 -8.38 5.73 3.26
N ALA A 174 -7.12 5.88 2.85
CA ALA A 174 -6.05 4.88 3.00
C ALA A 174 -5.67 4.68 4.48
N MET A 175 -5.66 5.74 5.27
CA MET A 175 -5.36 5.68 6.71
C MET A 175 -6.37 4.82 7.45
N ARG A 176 -7.66 4.91 7.07
CA ARG A 176 -8.73 4.06 7.58
C ARG A 176 -8.64 2.64 7.04
N ALA A 177 -8.53 2.47 5.73
CA ALA A 177 -8.62 1.17 5.07
C ALA A 177 -7.38 0.29 5.26
N PHE A 178 -6.17 0.86 5.19
CA PHE A 178 -4.92 0.09 5.13
C PHE A 178 -4.14 0.09 6.44
N TYR A 179 -4.31 1.11 7.27
CA TYR A 179 -3.58 1.25 8.52
C TYR A 179 -4.42 1.05 9.77
N GLY A 180 -5.76 1.07 9.63
CA GLY A 180 -6.68 0.80 10.72
C GLY A 180 -6.46 1.72 11.91
N ILE A 181 -6.10 2.98 11.68
CA ILE A 181 -5.81 3.93 12.77
C ILE A 181 -7.08 4.13 13.60
N PRO A 182 -7.07 3.75 14.89
CA PRO A 182 -8.22 3.96 15.75
C PRO A 182 -8.51 5.46 15.96
N GLU A 183 -9.77 5.84 16.14
CA GLU A 183 -10.17 7.26 16.27
C GLU A 183 -9.40 8.00 17.37
N ARG A 184 -9.10 7.32 18.48
CA ARG A 184 -8.30 7.88 19.60
C ARG A 184 -6.88 8.31 19.20
N LEU A 185 -6.31 7.70 18.15
CA LEU A 185 -4.97 7.99 17.64
C LEU A 185 -4.97 8.92 16.43
N LYS A 186 -6.15 9.32 15.91
CA LYS A 186 -6.29 10.11 14.70
C LYS A 186 -5.54 11.44 14.78
N ASN A 187 -5.64 12.14 15.91
CA ASN A 187 -4.94 13.42 16.11
C ASN A 187 -3.44 13.26 16.34
N GLN A 188 -2.97 12.05 16.65
CA GLN A 188 -1.57 11.71 16.90
C GLN A 188 -0.95 10.95 15.74
N SER A 189 -1.62 10.94 14.59
CA SER A 189 -1.18 10.18 13.42
C SER A 189 -1.40 11.00 12.16
N SER A 190 -0.53 10.84 11.18
CA SER A 190 -0.71 11.44 9.86
C SER A 190 -0.19 10.48 8.80
N LEU A 191 -0.93 10.37 7.71
CA LEU A 191 -0.52 9.64 6.52
C LEU A 191 0.00 10.65 5.51
N PHE A 192 1.08 10.29 4.81
CA PHE A 192 1.62 11.04 3.68
C PHE A 192 1.83 10.07 2.51
N LEU A 193 1.24 10.36 1.36
CA LEU A 193 1.54 9.70 0.10
C LEU A 193 2.80 10.31 -0.48
N THR A 194 3.67 9.42 -0.97
CA THR A 194 4.91 9.80 -1.62
C THR A 194 5.00 9.27 -3.05
N THR A 195 5.92 9.78 -3.85
CA THR A 195 6.14 9.31 -5.24
C THR A 195 6.71 7.89 -5.36
N SER A 196 7.11 7.27 -4.24
CA SER A 196 7.50 5.86 -4.18
C SER A 196 7.71 5.40 -2.73
N GLY A 197 7.76 4.08 -2.50
CA GLY A 197 8.15 3.53 -1.20
C GLY A 197 9.55 3.98 -0.74
N MET A 198 10.49 4.21 -1.66
CA MET A 198 11.81 4.74 -1.32
C MET A 198 11.75 6.20 -0.88
N LYS A 199 10.87 7.02 -1.48
CA LYS A 199 10.62 8.39 -0.99
C LYS A 199 9.90 8.42 0.36
N ALA A 200 9.05 7.44 0.65
CA ALA A 200 8.50 7.28 2.00
C ALA A 200 9.62 7.01 3.01
N LEU A 201 10.53 6.08 2.71
CA LEU A 201 11.69 5.81 3.57
C LEU A 201 12.61 7.03 3.72
N GLU A 202 12.90 7.75 2.63
CA GLU A 202 13.69 8.98 2.66
C GLU A 202 13.04 10.04 3.55
N LEU A 203 11.72 10.25 3.42
CA LEU A 203 10.98 11.18 4.26
C LEU A 203 11.05 10.79 5.75
N ALA A 204 10.91 9.52 6.08
CA ALA A 204 11.03 9.02 7.45
C ALA A 204 12.43 9.28 8.04
N ILE A 205 13.48 9.04 7.25
CA ILE A 205 14.88 9.28 7.66
C ILE A 205 15.16 10.79 7.79
N ALA A 206 14.66 11.60 6.86
CA ALA A 206 14.78 13.05 6.91
C ALA A 206 14.08 13.63 8.13
N ALA A 207 12.90 13.10 8.49
CA ALA A 207 12.20 13.46 9.72
C ALA A 207 13.00 13.12 10.96
N TYR A 208 13.55 11.91 11.06
CA TYR A 208 14.45 11.54 12.15
C TYR A 208 15.59 12.57 12.31
N ARG A 209 16.24 12.98 11.22
CA ARG A 209 17.31 13.98 11.25
C ARG A 209 16.83 15.37 11.67
N LEU A 210 15.64 15.77 11.25
CA LEU A 210 15.09 17.10 11.54
C LEU A 210 14.66 17.24 13.00
N PHE A 211 14.08 16.17 13.56
CA PHE A 211 13.47 16.18 14.89
C PHE A 211 14.41 15.71 16.01
N SER A 212 15.51 15.03 15.68
CA SER A 212 16.47 14.57 16.69
C SER A 212 17.55 15.64 16.92
N ALA A 213 17.65 16.10 18.17
CA ALA A 213 18.67 17.07 18.58
C ALA A 213 20.08 16.45 18.61
N GLU A 214 20.17 15.15 18.93
CA GLU A 214 21.42 14.39 18.98
C GLU A 214 21.50 13.37 17.84
N ARG A 215 22.70 13.21 17.27
CA ARG A 215 22.97 12.18 16.27
C ARG A 215 23.30 10.86 16.98
N LEU A 216 22.27 10.18 17.43
CA LEU A 216 22.40 8.83 17.97
C LEU A 216 22.53 7.77 16.86
N PRO A 217 23.03 6.57 17.19
CA PRO A 217 23.13 5.47 16.23
C PRO A 217 21.77 5.15 15.59
N CYS A 218 21.80 4.85 14.30
CA CYS A 218 20.68 4.29 13.54
C CYS A 218 20.93 2.80 13.31
N ILE A 219 19.97 1.97 13.70
CA ILE A 219 20.05 0.52 13.55
C ILE A 219 19.12 0.08 12.42
N VAL A 220 19.67 -0.61 11.44
CA VAL A 220 18.91 -1.21 10.34
C VAL A 220 18.93 -2.73 10.52
N GLN A 221 17.78 -3.38 10.39
CA GLN A 221 17.70 -4.84 10.47
C GLN A 221 18.59 -5.49 9.41
N SER A 222 19.36 -6.50 9.79
CA SER A 222 20.09 -7.34 8.83
C SER A 222 19.12 -8.05 7.89
N GLY A 223 19.39 -7.98 6.58
CA GLY A 223 18.45 -8.47 5.55
C GLY A 223 17.30 -7.50 5.23
N PHE A 224 17.41 -6.23 5.64
CA PHE A 224 16.56 -5.15 5.12
C PHE A 224 16.85 -4.86 3.64
N TYR A 225 15.88 -4.22 2.97
CA TYR A 225 15.94 -3.90 1.54
C TYR A 225 17.24 -3.17 1.18
N GLY A 226 18.00 -3.73 0.24
CA GLY A 226 19.38 -3.31 -0.05
C GLY A 226 19.51 -1.83 -0.38
N GLU A 227 18.68 -1.32 -1.28
CA GLU A 227 18.64 0.10 -1.64
C GLU A 227 18.19 0.97 -0.47
N GLY A 228 17.35 0.43 0.43
CA GLY A 228 16.98 1.09 1.68
C GLY A 228 18.13 1.19 2.69
N VAL A 229 18.99 0.16 2.78
CA VAL A 229 20.22 0.20 3.58
C VAL A 229 21.18 1.27 3.04
N GLU A 230 21.39 1.30 1.72
CA GLU A 230 22.27 2.27 1.08
C GLU A 230 21.74 3.71 1.20
N LEU A 231 20.42 3.91 1.10
CA LEU A 231 19.78 5.19 1.38
C LEU A 231 20.04 5.64 2.82
N ALA A 232 19.85 4.76 3.80
CA ALA A 232 20.11 5.08 5.20
C ALA A 232 21.57 5.50 5.42
N ARG A 233 22.53 4.75 4.86
CA ARG A 233 23.97 5.07 4.92
C ARG A 233 24.35 6.37 4.22
N THR A 234 23.62 6.72 3.16
CA THR A 234 23.84 7.98 2.43
C THR A 234 23.36 9.18 3.23
N LEU A 235 22.27 9.03 3.99
CA LEU A 235 21.62 10.12 4.69
C LEU A 235 22.04 10.25 6.16
N LEU A 236 22.64 9.24 6.76
CA LEU A 236 22.96 9.18 8.19
C LEU A 236 24.42 8.74 8.41
N ASP A 237 25.06 9.29 9.44
CA ASP A 237 26.51 9.08 9.68
C ASP A 237 26.83 7.77 10.43
N ASP A 238 26.03 7.37 11.44
CA ASP A 238 26.25 6.15 12.24
C ASP A 238 25.12 5.14 12.00
N VAL A 239 25.21 4.42 10.87
CA VAL A 239 24.27 3.36 10.49
C VAL A 239 24.90 1.99 10.71
N ARG A 240 24.26 1.16 11.54
CA ARG A 240 24.72 -0.20 11.82
C ARG A 240 23.64 -1.20 11.43
N GLN A 241 24.06 -2.31 10.84
CA GLN A 241 23.17 -3.45 10.65
C GLN A 241 23.21 -4.34 11.88
N ALA A 242 22.05 -4.82 12.34
CA ALA A 242 21.95 -5.69 13.50
C ALA A 242 20.94 -6.82 13.26
N GLY A 243 21.18 -7.98 13.87
CA GLY A 243 20.20 -9.07 13.94
C GLY A 243 19.00 -8.71 14.83
N PRO A 244 17.84 -9.39 14.70
CA PRO A 244 16.71 -9.16 15.59
C PRO A 244 17.05 -9.27 17.08
N ASP A 245 17.82 -10.28 17.49
CA ASP A 245 18.23 -10.46 18.89
C ASP A 245 19.08 -9.30 19.42
N GLU A 246 20.01 -8.78 18.62
CA GLU A 246 20.83 -7.61 19.00
C GLU A 246 19.97 -6.34 19.14
N ILE A 247 18.95 -6.18 18.30
CA ILE A 247 17.98 -5.08 18.40
C ILE A 247 17.21 -5.19 19.72
N TYR A 248 16.74 -6.39 20.08
CA TYR A 248 16.02 -6.61 21.33
C TYR A 248 16.91 -6.33 22.55
N ASP A 249 18.11 -6.89 22.59
CA ASP A 249 19.06 -6.71 23.70
C ASP A 249 19.41 -5.23 23.90
N MET A 250 19.59 -4.49 22.80
CA MET A 250 19.85 -3.05 22.82
C MET A 250 18.69 -2.27 23.45
N LEU A 251 17.45 -2.57 23.07
CA LEU A 251 16.25 -1.92 23.60
C LEU A 251 16.00 -2.27 25.06
N GLU A 252 16.17 -3.54 25.45
CA GLU A 252 15.99 -3.99 26.83
C GLU A 252 17.03 -3.37 27.77
N ALA A 253 18.27 -3.21 27.30
CA ALA A 253 19.32 -2.52 28.03
C ALA A 253 19.21 -0.98 27.97
N SER A 254 18.22 -0.42 27.25
CA SER A 254 18.07 1.03 27.01
C SER A 254 19.37 1.70 26.55
N ARG A 255 20.08 1.04 25.62
CA ARG A 255 21.29 1.62 25.02
C ARG A 255 20.92 2.80 24.12
N PRO A 256 21.78 3.82 23.97
CA PRO A 256 21.49 4.97 23.11
C PRO A 256 21.23 4.56 21.65
N VAL A 257 20.05 4.89 21.14
CA VAL A 257 19.63 4.66 19.75
C VAL A 257 18.61 5.72 19.36
N GLY A 258 18.78 6.34 18.20
CA GLY A 258 17.87 7.38 17.72
C GLY A 258 16.87 6.89 16.68
N CYS A 259 17.26 5.88 15.90
CA CYS A 259 16.42 5.32 14.85
C CYS A 259 16.60 3.80 14.73
N ILE A 260 15.50 3.08 14.54
CA ILE A 260 15.47 1.64 14.27
C ILE A 260 14.64 1.42 13.01
N ILE A 261 15.22 0.81 11.98
CA ILE A 261 14.57 0.48 10.71
C ILE A 261 14.45 -1.04 10.59
N VAL A 262 13.22 -1.55 10.49
CA VAL A 262 12.94 -3.00 10.49
C VAL A 262 11.99 -3.39 9.36
N ASP A 263 12.12 -4.62 8.88
CA ASP A 263 11.25 -5.27 7.91
C ASP A 263 10.80 -6.62 8.48
N PRO A 264 9.57 -6.72 9.02
CA PRO A 264 9.01 -7.97 9.53
C PRO A 264 8.61 -8.95 8.42
N GLY A 265 8.49 -8.52 7.16
CA GLY A 265 8.07 -9.35 6.03
C GLY A 265 9.22 -10.00 5.26
N GLN A 266 10.46 -9.55 5.52
CA GLN A 266 11.73 -9.97 4.92
C GLN A 266 11.85 -9.78 3.42
N CYS A 267 12.84 -9.01 3.01
CA CYS A 267 13.30 -8.97 1.63
C CYS A 267 14.49 -9.93 1.38
N TRP A 268 14.94 -10.01 0.13
CA TRP A 268 16.18 -10.72 -0.22
C TRP A 268 17.42 -9.89 0.17
N PRO A 269 18.45 -10.46 0.83
CA PRO A 269 18.61 -11.87 1.20
C PRO A 269 17.82 -12.26 2.46
N ILE A 270 17.25 -13.46 2.46
CA ILE A 270 16.43 -13.98 3.57
C ILE A 270 17.27 -14.07 4.86
N LYS A 271 16.86 -13.33 5.89
CA LYS A 271 17.42 -13.31 7.26
C LYS A 271 16.27 -13.41 8.27
N PRO A 272 16.51 -13.85 9.52
CA PRO A 272 15.45 -13.93 10.53
C PRO A 272 14.64 -12.62 10.64
N PRO A 273 13.28 -12.69 10.65
CA PRO A 273 12.46 -11.49 10.69
C PRO A 273 12.46 -10.93 12.10
N VAL A 274 12.18 -9.63 12.22
CA VAL A 274 11.80 -9.07 13.51
C VAL A 274 10.41 -9.57 13.90
N ASP A 275 10.32 -10.25 15.05
CA ASP A 275 9.06 -10.43 15.76
C ASP A 275 8.61 -9.07 16.32
N LEU A 276 7.55 -8.53 15.73
CA LEU A 276 6.98 -7.25 16.13
C LEU A 276 6.46 -7.28 17.56
N ARG A 277 5.86 -8.38 18.03
CA ARG A 277 5.37 -8.46 19.40
C ARG A 277 6.53 -8.27 20.37
N ARG A 278 7.63 -9.00 20.16
CA ARG A 278 8.85 -8.86 20.98
C ARG A 278 9.44 -7.46 20.86
N LEU A 279 9.50 -6.89 19.65
CA LEU A 279 9.97 -5.51 19.44
C LEU A 279 9.17 -4.50 20.27
N PHE A 280 7.84 -4.51 20.14
CA PHE A 280 6.96 -3.58 20.84
C PHE A 280 6.97 -3.80 22.36
N ASP A 281 7.12 -5.04 22.84
CA ASP A 281 7.31 -5.34 24.26
C ASP A 281 8.63 -4.75 24.80
N CYS A 282 9.70 -4.70 23.99
CA CYS A 282 10.94 -4.01 24.35
C CYS A 282 10.76 -2.48 24.32
N LEU A 283 10.15 -1.92 23.27
CA LEU A 283 9.91 -0.48 23.12
C LEU A 283 9.07 0.10 24.26
N ARG A 284 8.06 -0.62 24.75
CA ARG A 284 7.26 -0.24 25.94
C ARG A 284 8.11 -0.01 27.19
N ARG A 285 9.19 -0.77 27.34
CA ARG A 285 10.09 -0.75 28.50
C ARG A 285 11.29 0.16 28.29
N HIS A 286 11.60 0.52 27.05
CA HIS A 286 12.70 1.40 26.68
C HIS A 286 12.61 2.75 27.42
N ARG A 287 13.74 3.27 27.87
CA ARG A 287 13.86 4.58 28.52
C ARG A 287 14.69 5.51 27.64
N PRO A 288 14.30 6.78 27.48
CA PRO A 288 15.12 7.72 26.74
C PRO A 288 16.44 7.97 27.49
N TYR A 289 17.51 8.08 26.71
CA TYR A 289 18.81 8.63 27.06
C TYR A 289 18.79 10.18 27.07
N GLY A 290 17.89 10.80 27.84
CA GLY A 290 17.74 12.26 27.89
C GLY A 290 16.36 12.76 27.46
N GLN A 291 16.31 13.63 26.45
CA GLN A 291 15.08 14.28 25.91
C GLN A 291 14.85 13.97 24.42
N GLU A 292 15.50 12.93 23.92
CA GLU A 292 15.51 12.57 22.51
C GLU A 292 14.35 11.66 22.13
N LEU A 293 14.02 11.71 20.84
CA LEU A 293 13.01 10.86 20.23
C LEU A 293 13.67 9.61 19.65
N LEU A 294 13.01 8.46 19.82
CA LEU A 294 13.34 7.22 19.13
C LEU A 294 12.37 7.03 17.97
N PHE A 295 12.88 7.08 16.75
CA PHE A 295 12.12 6.74 15.55
C PHE A 295 12.16 5.23 15.31
N VAL A 296 10.99 4.61 15.19
CA VAL A 296 10.87 3.19 14.83
C VAL A 296 10.19 3.11 13.48
N ILE A 297 10.98 2.92 12.43
CA ILE A 297 10.53 2.83 11.05
C ILE A 297 10.31 1.35 10.70
N VAL A 298 9.07 0.98 10.44
CA VAL A 298 8.67 -0.38 10.04
C VAL A 298 8.31 -0.36 8.57
N ASP A 299 9.09 -1.05 7.74
CA ASP A 299 8.71 -1.33 6.36
C ASP A 299 7.65 -2.44 6.34
N ARG A 300 6.40 -2.06 6.12
CA ARG A 300 5.30 -3.02 6.04
C ARG A 300 5.06 -3.54 4.62
N THR A 301 5.87 -3.19 3.62
CA THR A 301 5.62 -3.54 2.21
C THR A 301 5.22 -4.99 1.98
N LEU A 302 5.86 -5.95 2.68
CA LEU A 302 5.57 -7.38 2.54
C LEU A 302 4.53 -7.94 3.51
N THR A 303 4.27 -7.25 4.62
CA THR A 303 3.25 -7.68 5.60
C THR A 303 1.89 -7.00 5.38
N SER A 304 1.89 -5.81 4.78
CA SER A 304 0.73 -5.01 4.43
C SER A 304 -0.27 -4.89 5.59
N ILE A 305 -1.56 -4.89 5.26
CA ILE A 305 -2.67 -4.81 6.21
C ILE A 305 -2.74 -6.01 7.18
N ALA A 306 -2.02 -7.11 6.91
CA ALA A 306 -1.98 -8.27 7.81
C ALA A 306 -1.23 -7.95 9.12
N ASN A 307 -0.50 -6.83 9.15
CA ASN A 307 0.17 -6.29 10.32
C ASN A 307 -0.53 -5.01 10.83
N PRO A 308 -1.56 -5.12 11.68
CA PRO A 308 -2.28 -3.97 12.26
C PRO A 308 -1.47 -3.34 13.42
N MET A 309 -0.23 -2.93 13.15
CA MET A 309 0.71 -2.44 14.17
C MET A 309 0.19 -1.23 14.96
N PHE A 310 -0.49 -0.31 14.30
CA PHE A 310 -1.01 0.89 14.95
C PHE A 310 -2.14 0.55 15.92
N GLU A 311 -3.12 -0.23 15.47
CA GLU A 311 -4.23 -0.69 16.31
C GLU A 311 -3.74 -1.47 17.53
N ARG A 312 -2.72 -2.33 17.36
CA ARG A 312 -2.25 -3.24 18.42
C ARG A 312 -1.26 -2.61 19.39
N TYR A 313 -0.41 -1.68 18.93
CA TYR A 313 0.78 -1.30 19.70
C TYR A 313 0.93 0.20 19.93
N ALA A 314 0.40 1.08 19.09
CA ALA A 314 0.75 2.50 19.13
C ALA A 314 0.37 3.19 20.46
N ASP A 315 -0.80 2.93 21.04
CA ASP A 315 -1.20 3.56 22.33
C ASP A 315 -0.33 3.18 23.53
N SER A 316 0.35 2.04 23.43
CA SER A 316 1.18 1.53 24.52
C SER A 316 2.62 2.03 24.46
N LEU A 317 2.98 2.76 23.41
CA LEU A 317 4.33 3.27 23.24
C LEU A 317 4.60 4.47 24.16
N PRO A 318 5.80 4.56 24.75
CA PRO A 318 6.21 5.74 25.50
C PRO A 318 6.20 7.02 24.64
N ALA A 319 6.04 8.18 25.31
CA ALA A 319 5.95 9.49 24.67
C ALA A 319 7.12 9.84 23.73
N HIS A 320 8.32 9.33 24.02
CA HIS A 320 9.51 9.59 23.23
C HIS A 320 9.64 8.70 21.98
N VAL A 321 8.77 7.72 21.79
CA VAL A 321 8.80 6.84 20.61
C VAL A 321 7.87 7.38 19.53
N VAL A 322 8.43 7.58 18.33
CA VAL A 322 7.67 7.90 17.11
C VAL A 322 7.64 6.67 16.23
N LEU A 323 6.44 6.10 16.05
CA LEU A 323 6.22 4.94 15.20
C LEU A 323 5.96 5.40 13.78
N VAL A 324 6.78 4.95 12.83
CA VAL A 324 6.63 5.24 11.42
C VAL A 324 6.43 3.95 10.66
N SER A 325 5.37 3.86 9.86
CA SER A 325 5.20 2.79 8.86
C SER A 325 5.58 3.35 7.50
N VAL A 326 6.36 2.60 6.73
CA VAL A 326 6.62 2.89 5.31
C VAL A 326 6.19 1.71 4.45
N GLU A 327 5.65 1.97 3.27
CA GLU A 327 5.13 0.93 2.39
C GLU A 327 5.28 1.33 0.92
N SER A 328 5.73 0.39 0.09
CA SER A 328 5.69 0.52 -1.37
C SER A 328 4.28 0.19 -1.87
N GLY A 329 3.56 1.22 -2.33
CA GLY A 329 2.18 1.12 -2.78
C GLY A 329 1.99 0.30 -4.05
N ILE A 330 3.00 0.26 -4.93
CA ILE A 330 2.94 -0.44 -6.22
C ILE A 330 2.75 -1.96 -6.07
N LYS A 331 2.99 -2.53 -4.88
CA LYS A 331 2.82 -3.96 -4.63
C LYS A 331 1.35 -4.31 -4.31
N TYR A 332 1.05 -4.57 -3.04
CA TYR A 332 -0.25 -5.14 -2.67
C TYR A 332 -1.40 -4.11 -2.64
N LEU A 333 -1.09 -2.83 -2.35
CA LEU A 333 -2.09 -1.79 -2.15
C LEU A 333 -2.70 -1.25 -3.45
N GLN A 334 -2.17 -1.67 -4.60
CA GLN A 334 -2.74 -1.38 -5.91
C GLN A 334 -3.41 -2.60 -6.54
N TYR A 335 -3.74 -3.62 -5.75
CA TYR A 335 -4.51 -4.78 -6.23
C TYR A 335 -3.88 -5.49 -7.43
N GLY A 336 -2.56 -5.42 -7.61
CA GLY A 336 -1.84 -5.97 -8.78
C GLY A 336 -2.11 -5.24 -10.10
N PHE A 337 -2.50 -3.96 -10.04
CA PHE A 337 -2.65 -3.11 -11.21
C PHE A 337 -1.37 -2.37 -11.61
N ASP A 338 -0.46 -2.12 -10.68
CA ASP A 338 0.78 -1.34 -10.88
C ASP A 338 0.51 -0.03 -11.64
N LEU A 339 -0.49 0.74 -11.20
CA LEU A 339 -0.99 1.93 -11.88
C LEU A 339 0.02 3.07 -11.80
N ALA A 340 0.45 3.40 -10.60
CA ALA A 340 1.34 4.51 -10.31
C ALA A 340 2.45 4.07 -9.35
N ASN A 341 3.61 4.72 -9.42
CA ASN A 341 4.60 4.54 -8.36
C ASN A 341 4.19 5.47 -7.22
N VAL A 342 3.74 4.89 -6.11
CA VAL A 342 3.43 5.65 -4.90
C VAL A 342 3.97 4.91 -3.68
N GLY A 343 4.36 5.66 -2.67
CA GLY A 343 4.66 5.16 -1.33
C GLY A 343 3.64 5.68 -0.34
N TYR A 344 3.54 4.97 0.78
CA TYR A 344 2.73 5.37 1.91
C TYR A 344 3.65 5.51 3.11
N LEU A 345 3.53 6.63 3.83
CA LEU A 345 4.17 6.83 5.12
C LEU A 345 3.10 7.16 6.15
N VAL A 346 3.07 6.46 7.27
CA VAL A 346 2.26 6.85 8.43
C VAL A 346 3.17 7.11 9.60
N ALA A 347 3.14 8.33 10.13
CA ALA A 347 3.83 8.68 11.37
C ALA A 347 2.81 8.78 12.51
N SER A 348 3.10 8.17 13.65
CA SER A 348 2.24 8.16 14.84
C SER A 348 3.05 8.28 16.12
N GLY A 349 2.54 9.06 17.08
CA GLY A 349 3.17 9.26 18.39
C GLY A 349 2.74 10.58 19.04
N GLN A 350 3.06 10.78 20.32
CA GLN A 350 2.68 12.01 21.03
C GLN A 350 3.10 13.30 20.32
N PRO A 351 4.32 13.43 19.75
CA PRO A 351 4.73 14.65 19.07
C PRO A 351 3.82 15.01 17.88
N MET A 352 3.21 14.01 17.23
CA MET A 352 2.28 14.23 16.11
C MET A 352 0.95 14.86 16.54
N ALA A 353 0.65 14.97 17.84
CA ALA A 353 -0.49 15.71 18.35
C ALA A 353 -0.38 17.23 18.09
N GLU A 354 0.84 17.74 17.99
CA GLU A 354 1.13 19.15 17.81
C GLU A 354 1.04 19.55 16.33
N ALA A 355 0.26 20.59 16.02
CA ALA A 355 0.08 21.07 14.65
C ALA A 355 1.40 21.56 14.02
N THR A 356 2.27 22.18 14.82
CA THR A 356 3.61 22.61 14.42
C THR A 356 4.49 21.42 14.01
N HIS A 357 4.41 20.31 14.74
CA HIS A 357 5.14 19.10 14.40
C HIS A 357 4.65 18.51 13.08
N ARG A 358 3.33 18.39 12.89
CA ARG A 358 2.73 17.93 11.62
C ARG A 358 3.10 18.84 10.44
N SER A 359 3.08 20.16 10.63
CA SER A 359 3.47 21.11 9.59
C SER A 359 4.91 20.88 9.11
N ARG A 360 5.84 20.55 10.03
CA ARG A 360 7.24 20.27 9.65
C ARG A 360 7.40 19.01 8.81
N TRP A 361 6.50 18.03 8.93
CA TRP A 361 6.46 16.88 8.01
C TRP A 361 6.01 17.29 6.59
N ILE A 362 5.03 18.18 6.49
CA ILE A 362 4.58 18.76 5.20
C ILE A 362 5.71 19.59 4.57
N ASP A 363 6.44 20.37 5.38
CA ASP A 363 7.61 21.12 4.91
C ASP A 363 8.67 20.16 4.36
N LEU A 364 8.98 19.07 5.07
CA LEU A 364 9.92 18.05 4.61
C LEU A 364 9.46 17.40 3.30
N LEU A 365 8.19 17.01 3.20
CA LEU A 365 7.58 16.46 2.00
C LEU A 365 7.84 17.36 0.78
N SER A 366 7.75 18.66 0.99
CA SER A 366 7.94 19.70 -0.04
C SER A 366 9.41 19.91 -0.38
N ILE A 367 10.29 19.98 0.63
CA ILE A 367 11.72 20.28 0.48
C ILE A 367 12.43 19.15 -0.27
N ILE A 368 12.12 17.90 0.05
CA ILE A 368 12.78 16.72 -0.56
C ILE A 368 12.04 16.19 -1.80
N ASP A 369 10.98 16.90 -2.22
CA ASP A 369 10.12 16.57 -3.35
C ASP A 369 9.60 15.12 -3.27
N ALA A 370 9.08 14.77 -2.10
CA ALA A 370 8.58 13.42 -1.82
C ALA A 370 7.08 13.25 -2.11
N GLY A 371 6.30 14.32 -2.10
CA GLY A 371 4.83 14.26 -2.20
C GLY A 371 4.34 13.59 -3.48
N ALA A 372 3.33 12.70 -3.37
CA ALA A 372 2.73 12.07 -4.54
C ALA A 372 2.07 13.10 -5.47
N SER A 373 2.18 12.85 -6.78
CA SER A 373 1.48 13.67 -7.77
C SER A 373 -0.03 13.43 -7.68
N PRO A 374 -0.88 14.48 -7.74
CA PRO A 374 -2.33 14.31 -7.87
C PRO A 374 -2.72 13.41 -9.06
N LEU A 375 -1.92 13.43 -10.13
CA LEU A 375 -2.07 12.54 -11.29
C LEU A 375 -1.93 11.07 -10.91
N ASP A 376 -0.93 10.75 -10.08
CA ASP A 376 -0.73 9.37 -9.63
C ASP A 376 -1.88 8.94 -8.73
N VAL A 377 -2.35 9.82 -7.83
CA VAL A 377 -3.45 9.53 -6.91
C VAL A 377 -4.78 9.30 -7.65
N ARG A 378 -5.11 10.14 -8.63
CA ARG A 378 -6.32 10.01 -9.46
C ARG A 378 -6.36 8.73 -10.29
N GLN A 379 -5.23 8.08 -10.49
CA GLN A 379 -5.17 6.78 -11.16
C GLN A 379 -5.37 5.60 -10.21
N LEU A 380 -5.27 5.81 -8.89
CA LEU A 380 -5.37 4.72 -7.92
C LEU A 380 -6.84 4.30 -7.70
N PRO A 381 -7.14 3.00 -7.56
CA PRO A 381 -8.44 2.56 -7.08
C PRO A 381 -8.65 3.02 -5.64
N ALA A 382 -9.90 3.25 -5.25
CA ALA A 382 -10.22 3.63 -3.88
C ALA A 382 -9.66 2.62 -2.86
N PRO A 383 -9.13 3.06 -1.71
CA PRO A 383 -8.71 2.15 -0.65
C PRO A 383 -9.88 1.30 -0.11
N ASP A 384 -9.74 -0.03 -0.14
CA ASP A 384 -10.76 -0.96 0.32
C ASP A 384 -10.13 -2.14 1.09
N LEU A 385 -10.42 -2.19 2.39
CA LEU A 385 -9.87 -3.19 3.30
C LEU A 385 -10.30 -4.61 2.92
N ALA A 386 -11.58 -4.80 2.59
CA ALA A 386 -12.13 -6.13 2.32
C ALA A 386 -11.49 -6.76 1.08
N THR A 387 -11.31 -5.97 0.02
CA THR A 387 -10.71 -6.40 -1.25
C THR A 387 -9.23 -6.71 -1.06
N VAL A 388 -8.44 -5.83 -0.41
CA VAL A 388 -7.03 -6.13 -0.12
C VAL A 388 -6.90 -7.38 0.75
N ALA A 389 -7.74 -7.53 1.78
CA ALA A 389 -7.71 -8.69 2.68
C ALA A 389 -8.02 -10.00 1.95
N ALA A 390 -9.04 -10.01 1.09
CA ALA A 390 -9.37 -11.17 0.26
C ALA A 390 -8.20 -11.56 -0.66
N ARG A 391 -7.58 -10.57 -1.32
CA ARG A 391 -6.42 -10.81 -2.20
C ARG A 391 -5.21 -11.34 -1.44
N LEU A 392 -4.86 -10.74 -0.30
CA LEU A 392 -3.76 -11.22 0.54
C LEU A 392 -4.03 -12.61 1.11
N GLY A 393 -5.26 -12.90 1.51
CA GLY A 393 -5.67 -14.24 1.94
C GLY A 393 -5.47 -15.29 0.85
N ARG A 394 -5.87 -14.98 -0.39
CA ARG A 394 -5.65 -15.84 -1.56
C ARG A 394 -4.16 -15.99 -1.88
N LEU A 395 -3.38 -14.91 -1.85
CA LEU A 395 -1.93 -14.94 -2.08
C LEU A 395 -1.24 -15.84 -1.05
N ASN A 396 -1.55 -15.68 0.23
CA ASN A 396 -0.97 -16.49 1.30
C ASN A 396 -1.34 -17.97 1.16
N ARG A 397 -2.61 -18.28 0.87
CA ARG A 397 -3.07 -19.65 0.60
C ARG A 397 -2.29 -20.28 -0.56
N ASN A 398 -2.17 -19.56 -1.67
CA ASN A 398 -1.46 -20.05 -2.86
C ASN A 398 0.04 -20.21 -2.59
N ALA A 399 0.67 -19.28 -1.86
CA ALA A 399 2.07 -19.38 -1.45
C ALA A 399 2.32 -20.62 -0.58
N HIS A 400 1.43 -20.91 0.38
CA HIS A 400 1.51 -22.13 1.18
C HIS A 400 1.33 -23.40 0.36
N TRP A 401 0.41 -23.42 -0.62
CA TRP A 401 0.27 -24.55 -1.54
C TRP A 401 1.54 -24.78 -2.36
N MET A 402 2.13 -23.71 -2.90
CA MET A 402 3.39 -23.79 -3.64
C MET A 402 4.53 -24.27 -2.76
N ASN A 403 4.65 -23.75 -1.53
CA ASN A 403 5.66 -24.21 -0.58
C ASN A 403 5.47 -25.69 -0.21
N ALA A 404 4.23 -26.10 0.08
CA ALA A 404 3.91 -27.50 0.38
C ALA A 404 4.25 -28.42 -0.81
N PHE A 405 4.04 -27.96 -2.05
CA PHE A 405 4.43 -28.67 -3.25
C PHE A 405 5.95 -28.80 -3.40
N PHE A 406 6.72 -27.74 -3.15
CA PHE A 406 8.18 -27.76 -3.28
C PHE A 406 8.91 -28.45 -2.12
N THR A 407 8.26 -28.59 -0.96
CA THR A 407 8.84 -29.24 0.23
C THR A 407 8.52 -30.72 0.34
N ILE A 408 7.79 -31.29 -0.64
CA ILE A 408 7.61 -32.75 -0.74
C ILE A 408 9.00 -33.35 -0.92
N PRO A 409 9.46 -34.24 -0.02
CA PRO A 409 10.72 -34.93 -0.20
C PRO A 409 10.66 -35.64 -1.56
N SER A 410 11.59 -35.29 -2.46
CA SER A 410 11.81 -36.11 -3.64
C SER A 410 12.10 -37.51 -3.15
N LYS A 411 11.24 -38.49 -3.48
CA LYS A 411 11.59 -39.90 -3.26
C LYS A 411 12.98 -40.09 -3.88
N PRO A 412 13.95 -40.70 -3.16
CA PRO A 412 15.20 -41.06 -3.79
C PRO A 412 14.87 -41.85 -5.06
N ARG A 413 15.39 -41.40 -6.20
CA ARG A 413 15.20 -42.14 -7.45
C ARG A 413 15.77 -43.55 -7.21
N PRO A 414 15.03 -44.62 -7.51
CA PRO A 414 15.54 -45.99 -7.39
C PRO A 414 16.81 -46.25 -8.22
N ASP A 415 17.18 -45.31 -9.09
CA ASP A 415 18.25 -45.47 -10.09
C ASP A 415 19.55 -44.74 -9.72
N GLN A 416 19.68 -44.19 -8.50
CA GLN A 416 20.99 -43.85 -7.93
C GLN A 416 21.45 -44.99 -7.03
N GLY A 417 21.68 -46.13 -7.66
CA GLY A 417 22.41 -47.25 -7.07
C GLY A 417 23.88 -46.89 -6.86
N LEU A 418 24.39 -47.38 -5.72
CA LEU A 418 25.72 -47.93 -5.46
C LEU A 418 26.80 -47.72 -6.54
#